data_AF-T2C5H9-F1
#
_entry.id   AF-T2C5H9-F1
#
_cell.length_a   1.000
_cell.length_b   1.000
_cell.length_c   1.000
_cell.angle_alpha   90.00
_cell.angle_beta   90.00
_cell.angle_gamma   90.00
#
_symmetry.space_group_name_H-M   'P 1'
#
loop_
_entity.id
_entity.type
_entity.pdbx_description
1 polymer ?
#
loop_
_entity_poly.entity_id
_entity_poly.type
_entity_poly.pdbx_seq_one_letter_code
_entity_poly.pdbx_strand_id
1 'polypeptide(L)'
;AVNDPVCVKLSDDRYWVSIADSDLLFWVKGLAYGLRLDVLVDEPDVSPLAIQGPKADALAARVFGDKVKDLKFFRYGHFDFQGHDMIVARSGYSKQGGFEIYV
;
A
#
# COMPACT_ATOMS: atom_id res chain seq x y z
N ALA A 1 19.34 8.96 6.11
CA ALA A 1 18.61 7.86 5.44
C ALA A 1 17.78 8.49 4.33
N VAL A 2 17.57 7.80 3.20
CA VAL A 2 16.77 8.35 2.08
C VAL A 2 15.28 8.34 2.42
N ASN A 3 14.75 7.22 2.93
CA ASN A 3 13.36 7.08 3.38
C ASN A 3 13.22 5.78 4.20
N ASP A 4 12.05 5.53 4.79
CA ASP A 4 11.63 4.30 5.47
C ASP A 4 10.33 3.72 4.88
N PRO A 5 10.35 3.28 3.61
CA PRO A 5 9.14 2.97 2.87
C PRO A 5 8.48 1.66 3.30
N VAL A 6 7.18 1.55 3.03
CA VAL A 6 6.43 0.29 3.03
C VAL A 6 6.30 -0.18 1.58
N CYS A 7 6.58 -1.46 1.33
CA CYS A 7 6.44 -2.06 0.00
C CYS A 7 5.29 -3.07 -0.05
N VAL A 8 4.49 -2.99 -1.10
CA VAL A 8 3.44 -3.96 -1.44
C VAL A 8 3.88 -4.73 -2.68
N LYS A 9 4.16 -6.03 -2.54
CA LYS A 9 4.44 -6.93 -3.67
C LYS A 9 3.13 -7.38 -4.29
N LEU A 10 2.75 -6.82 -5.44
CA LEU A 10 1.51 -7.11 -6.16
C LEU A 10 1.58 -8.41 -6.98
N SER A 11 2.74 -8.66 -7.58
CA SER A 11 3.08 -9.87 -8.32
C SER A 11 4.57 -10.13 -8.19
N ASP A 12 5.10 -11.18 -8.83
CA ASP A 12 6.54 -11.47 -8.79
C ASP A 12 7.41 -10.36 -9.39
N ASP A 13 6.84 -9.59 -10.32
CA ASP A 13 7.46 -8.54 -11.12
C ASP A 13 6.89 -7.13 -10.87
N ARG A 14 5.92 -6.97 -9.95
CA ARG A 14 5.30 -5.67 -9.67
C ARG A 14 5.26 -5.35 -8.18
N TYR A 15 5.76 -4.18 -7.85
CA TYR A 15 5.84 -3.67 -6.49
C TYR A 15 5.35 -2.23 -6.45
N TRP A 16 4.58 -1.88 -5.43
CA TRP A 16 4.36 -0.50 -5.03
C TRP A 16 5.21 -0.18 -3.81
N VAL A 17 5.78 1.02 -3.80
CA VAL A 17 6.65 1.51 -2.73
C VAL A 17 6.07 2.82 -2.24
N SER A 18 5.59 2.86 -1.01
CA SER A 18 5.08 4.08 -0.38
C SER A 18 6.26 4.94 0.06
N ILE A 19 6.45 6.08 -0.60
CA ILE A 19 7.57 7.01 -0.39
C ILE A 19 7.09 8.26 0.37
N ALA A 20 7.93 8.83 1.24
CA ALA A 20 7.59 10.10 1.90
C ALA A 20 7.87 11.34 1.03
N ASP A 21 8.74 11.21 0.03
CA ASP A 21 9.14 12.27 -0.90
C ASP A 21 9.71 11.69 -2.21
N SER A 22 10.00 12.58 -3.16
CA SER A 22 10.56 12.23 -4.46
C SER A 22 12.03 11.76 -4.43
N ASP A 23 12.76 11.94 -3.32
CA ASP A 23 14.18 11.58 -3.27
C ASP A 23 14.36 10.06 -3.41
N LEU A 24 13.45 9.28 -2.81
CA LEU A 24 13.44 7.84 -2.96
C LEU A 24 13.11 7.42 -4.40
N LEU A 25 12.16 8.10 -5.07
CA LEU A 25 11.84 7.84 -6.47
C LEU A 25 13.07 8.05 -7.37
N PHE A 26 13.78 9.17 -7.19
CA PHE A 26 14.99 9.46 -7.97
C PHE A 26 16.13 8.49 -7.65
N TRP A 27 16.27 8.07 -6.38
CA TRP A 27 17.24 7.07 -5.98
C TRP A 27 17.00 5.71 -6.66
N VAL A 28 15.75 5.22 -6.68
CA VAL A 28 15.38 3.96 -7.37
C VAL A 28 15.63 4.07 -8.87
N LYS A 29 15.25 5.19 -9.51
CA LYS A 29 15.52 5.45 -10.94
C LYS A 29 17.03 5.43 -11.24
N GLY A 30 17.83 6.03 -10.37
CA GLY A 30 19.29 6.03 -10.50
C GLY A 30 19.90 4.62 -10.44
N LEU A 31 19.41 3.77 -9.54
CA LEU A 31 19.83 2.36 -9.46
C LEU A 31 19.42 1.57 -10.70
N ALA A 32 18.17 1.69 -11.13
CA ALA A 32 17.67 1.00 -12.32
C ALA A 32 18.52 1.35 -13.55
N TYR A 33 18.83 2.63 -13.74
CA TYR A 33 19.67 3.10 -14.83
C TYR A 33 21.13 2.64 -14.69
N GLY A 34 21.74 2.84 -13.52
CA GLY A 34 23.15 2.53 -13.27
C GLY A 34 23.48 1.04 -13.36
N LEU A 35 22.54 0.19 -12.95
CA LEU A 35 22.66 -1.27 -13.01
C LEU A 35 22.09 -1.88 -14.31
N ARG A 36 21.53 -1.06 -15.21
CA ARG A 36 20.87 -1.49 -16.45
C ARG A 36 19.79 -2.55 -16.21
N LEU A 37 18.97 -2.34 -15.19
CA LEU A 37 17.84 -3.22 -14.88
C LEU A 37 16.72 -3.03 -15.91
N ASP A 38 16.09 -4.13 -16.31
CA ASP A 38 14.88 -4.11 -17.13
C ASP A 38 13.65 -3.93 -16.21
N VAL A 39 13.40 -2.68 -15.82
CA VAL A 39 12.31 -2.32 -14.90
C VAL A 39 11.76 -0.93 -15.21
N LEU A 40 10.44 -0.78 -15.15
CA LEU A 40 9.77 0.52 -15.20
C LEU A 40 9.65 1.09 -13.78
N VAL A 41 10.03 2.36 -13.61
CA VAL A 41 9.92 3.07 -12.33
C VAL A 41 9.15 4.37 -12.56
N ASP A 42 7.89 4.40 -12.14
CA ASP A 42 7.00 5.54 -12.26
C ASP A 42 6.15 5.75 -10.99
N GLU A 43 5.42 6.85 -10.96
CA GLU A 43 4.40 7.12 -9.96
C GLU A 43 3.08 6.57 -10.51
N PRO A 44 2.50 5.52 -9.91
CA PRO A 44 1.25 4.96 -10.39
C PRO A 44 0.08 5.89 -10.08
N ASP A 45 -1.00 5.80 -10.87
CA ASP A 45 -2.28 6.47 -10.58
C ASP A 45 -3.00 5.75 -9.44
N VAL A 46 -2.45 5.86 -8.24
CA VAL A 46 -2.92 5.19 -7.01
C VAL A 46 -2.73 6.14 -5.84
N SER A 47 -3.77 6.32 -5.05
CA SER A 47 -3.74 7.18 -3.86
C SER A 47 -4.05 6.39 -2.59
N PRO A 48 -3.14 6.31 -1.61
CA PRO A 48 -3.43 5.62 -0.36
C PRO A 48 -4.39 6.44 0.53
N LEU A 49 -5.44 5.79 1.01
CA LEU A 49 -6.40 6.32 1.97
C LEU A 49 -6.37 5.50 3.27
N ALA A 50 -6.14 6.16 4.40
CA ALA A 50 -6.02 5.49 5.70
C ALA A 50 -7.33 5.49 6.49
N ILE A 51 -7.71 4.31 7.02
CA ILE A 51 -8.71 4.15 8.07
C ILE A 51 -7.98 3.81 9.37
N GLN A 52 -7.97 4.71 10.35
CA GLN A 52 -7.20 4.54 11.58
C GLN A 52 -8.05 4.82 12.83
N GLY A 53 -7.74 4.13 13.94
CA GLY A 53 -8.37 4.37 15.24
C GLY A 53 -9.15 3.19 15.79
N PRO A 54 -9.80 3.37 16.95
CA PRO A 54 -10.32 2.27 17.77
C PRO A 54 -11.56 1.59 17.14
N LYS A 55 -12.12 2.20 16.09
CA LYS A 55 -13.26 1.68 15.32
C LYS A 55 -12.88 1.31 13.88
N ALA A 56 -11.58 1.25 13.56
CA ALA A 56 -11.10 0.98 12.20
C ALA A 56 -11.63 -0.35 11.67
N ASP A 57 -11.55 -1.42 12.46
CA ASP A 57 -12.07 -2.75 12.08
C ASP A 57 -13.58 -2.72 11.78
N ALA A 58 -14.36 -1.99 12.58
CA ALA A 58 -15.80 -1.87 12.38
C ALA A 58 -16.15 -1.06 11.12
N LEU A 59 -15.41 0.02 10.85
CA LEU A 59 -15.58 0.82 9.64
C LEU A 59 -15.16 0.03 8.40
N ALA A 60 -14.00 -0.61 8.43
CA ALA A 60 -13.50 -1.42 7.32
C ALA A 60 -14.48 -2.57 7.00
N ALA A 61 -14.97 -3.29 8.01
CA ALA A 61 -15.95 -4.36 7.80
C ALA A 61 -17.27 -3.87 7.20
N ARG A 62 -17.71 -2.65 7.54
CA ARG A 62 -18.91 -2.05 6.93
C ARG A 62 -18.72 -1.71 5.45
N VAL A 63 -17.49 -1.42 5.02
CA VAL A 63 -17.17 -1.02 3.64
C VAL A 63 -16.83 -2.23 2.77
N PHE A 64 -16.01 -3.15 3.28
CA PHE A 64 -15.41 -4.26 2.52
C PHE A 64 -15.90 -5.66 2.96
N GLY A 65 -16.81 -5.71 3.93
CA GLY A 65 -17.28 -6.96 4.54
C GLY A 65 -16.37 -7.52 5.63
N ASP A 66 -16.85 -8.50 6.38
CA ASP A 66 -16.18 -8.99 7.59
C ASP A 66 -14.79 -9.61 7.35
N LYS A 67 -14.54 -10.15 6.15
CA LYS A 67 -13.26 -10.79 5.77
C LYS A 67 -12.07 -9.84 5.88
N VAL A 68 -12.27 -8.52 5.79
CA VAL A 68 -11.17 -7.55 5.89
C VAL A 68 -10.50 -7.59 7.27
N LYS A 69 -11.23 -8.00 8.31
CA LYS A 69 -10.71 -8.13 9.67
C LYS A 69 -9.72 -9.29 9.83
N ASP A 70 -9.78 -10.27 8.93
CA ASP A 70 -8.90 -11.45 8.93
C ASP A 70 -7.50 -11.10 8.40
N LEU A 71 -7.32 -9.94 7.77
CA LEU A 71 -6.00 -9.44 7.41
C LEU A 71 -5.12 -9.35 8.65
N LYS A 72 -3.95 -9.99 8.58
CA LYS A 72 -2.91 -9.89 9.61
C LYS A 72 -2.10 -8.61 9.39
N PHE A 73 -1.43 -8.15 10.44
CA PHE A 73 -0.57 -6.98 10.36
C PHE A 73 0.47 -7.11 9.23
N PHE A 74 0.65 -6.06 8.42
CA PHE A 74 1.46 -6.06 7.19
C PHE A 74 1.07 -7.14 6.16
N ARG A 75 -0.21 -7.50 6.10
CA ARG A 75 -0.81 -8.24 5.00
C ARG A 75 -1.83 -7.38 4.29
N TYR A 76 -2.00 -7.64 3.00
CA TYR A 76 -3.02 -7.03 2.17
C TYR A 76 -3.89 -8.10 1.51
N GLY A 77 -5.04 -7.68 1.01
CA GLY A 77 -5.92 -8.50 0.19
C GLY A 77 -6.73 -7.65 -0.78
N HIS A 78 -7.44 -8.35 -1.66
CA HIS A 78 -8.34 -7.78 -2.66
C HIS A 78 -9.78 -7.79 -2.13
N PHE A 79 -10.46 -6.66 -2.24
CA PHE A 79 -11.82 -6.47 -1.75
C PHE A 79 -12.64 -5.70 -2.78
N ASP A 80 -13.87 -6.17 -3.03
CA ASP A 80 -14.81 -5.44 -3.87
C ASP A 80 -15.35 -4.21 -3.11
N PHE A 81 -15.37 -3.07 -3.79
CA PHE A 81 -16.14 -1.91 -3.40
C PHE A 81 -16.86 -1.34 -4.63
N GLN A 82 -18.18 -1.50 -4.66
CA GLN A 82 -19.02 -1.01 -5.76
C GLN A 82 -18.56 -1.51 -7.14
N GLY A 83 -18.15 -2.78 -7.24
CA GLY A 83 -17.67 -3.38 -8.49
C GLY A 83 -16.21 -3.06 -8.84
N HIS A 84 -15.49 -2.34 -7.97
CA HIS A 84 -14.06 -2.06 -8.13
C HIS A 84 -13.24 -2.94 -7.20
N ASP A 85 -12.24 -3.60 -7.75
CA ASP A 85 -11.28 -4.38 -6.97
C ASP A 85 -10.27 -3.44 -6.30
N MET A 86 -10.29 -3.38 -4.97
CA MET A 86 -9.44 -2.52 -4.16
C MET A 86 -8.46 -3.33 -3.34
N ILE A 87 -7.23 -2.84 -3.27
CA ILE A 87 -6.22 -3.41 -2.37
C ILE A 87 -6.37 -2.76 -1.01
N VAL A 88 -6.56 -3.58 0.01
CA VAL A 88 -6.65 -3.15 1.41
C VAL A 88 -5.54 -3.82 2.20
N ALA A 89 -4.67 -3.03 2.81
CA ALA A 89 -3.60 -3.49 3.68
C ALA A 89 -3.92 -3.20 5.15
N ARG A 90 -3.58 -4.13 6.05
CA ARG A 90 -3.63 -3.85 7.50
C ARG A 90 -2.31 -3.26 7.95
N SER A 91 -2.26 -1.94 7.91
CA SER A 91 -1.11 -1.10 8.23
C SER A 91 -1.59 0.24 8.78
N GLY A 92 -0.67 1.05 9.27
CA GLY A 92 -1.00 2.37 9.77
C GLY A 92 0.12 3.00 10.57
N TYR A 93 0.16 4.32 10.54
CA TYR A 93 1.07 5.11 11.34
C TYR A 93 0.55 5.36 12.77
N SER A 94 -0.74 5.09 13.02
CA SER A 94 -1.35 5.28 14.33
C SER A 94 -1.02 4.14 15.30
N LYS A 95 -0.96 4.44 16.60
CA LYS A 95 -0.82 3.41 17.66
C LYS A 95 -2.06 2.53 17.84
N GLN A 96 -3.17 2.88 17.21
CA GLN A 96 -4.48 2.25 17.45
C GLN A 96 -4.87 1.24 16.37
N GLY A 97 -3.96 0.95 15.43
CA GLY A 97 -4.20 0.07 14.30
C GLY A 97 -5.09 0.71 13.25
N GLY A 98 -5.19 0.03 12.11
CA GLY A 98 -6.00 0.48 11.00
C GLY A 98 -5.69 -0.25 9.71
N PHE A 99 -6.15 0.37 8.62
CA PHE A 99 -6.01 -0.11 7.26
C PHE A 99 -5.54 1.03 6.36
N GLU A 100 -4.88 0.67 5.27
CA GLU A 100 -4.60 1.52 4.12
C GLU A 100 -5.30 0.92 2.91
N ILE A 101 -6.06 1.75 2.21
CA ILE A 101 -6.79 1.41 0.99
C ILE A 101 -6.04 2.07 -0.16
N TYR A 102 -5.67 1.31 -1.17
CA TYR A 102 -5.05 1.83 -2.39
C TYR A 102 -6.17 2.04 -3.41
N VAL A 103 -6.60 3.29 -3.60
CA VAL A 103 -7.65 3.68 -4.55
C VAL A 103 -7.09 4.12 -5.89
#